data_AF-A0A8C8TDF2-F1
#
_entry.id   AF-A0A8C8TDF2-F1
#
_cell.length_a   1.000
_cell.length_b   1.000
_cell.length_c   1.000
_cell.angle_alpha   90.00
_cell.angle_beta   90.00
_cell.angle_gamma   90.00
#
_symmetry.space_group_name_H-M   'P 1'
#
loop_
_entity.id
_entity.type
_entity.pdbx_description
1 polymer ?
#
loop_
_entity_poly.entity_id
_entity_poly.type
_entity_poly.pdbx_seq_one_letter_code
_entity_poly.pdbx_strand_id
1 'polypeptide(L)'
;LAGMAAPRDPWLGWHWGEARALGRAVKLLQRLEEQCRDPRLVMGPPSLRNLLPRTAQLLREVARARREAGGDSEGPGGAGDFLAIYLANLEVKGRKVAELLPSRGKKDANEEVFREGSRFRRQLAKLALIFSHMHAELSALFPGGKYCGHLYQLTKGSAHTFWRERCGVRCVLPWAEFQCLLCSCHPVEPGPIMQALRSTLDLTCSGHVSVFEFDIFTRLFQPWPTLLRNWQLLAVNHPGYMAFLTYDEVQTRLQACRDKPGSYIFRPSCTRLGQWAIGYVSSDGSILQTIPLNKPLFQVLLKGQKDGIYLYPDGKSHNPDLTELCQTEPHQRIEVSEEQLQLYQAMNSTFELCKICTERNKDVRIEPCGHLLCSHCLAAWQHSDSQTCPFCRSQIKGHEAVSIWQAQERSVEVGTTAEDSRDSSHREAAQWELEPVTPSAPRLPPEDPSPRRPQDKGRLTVATLTLPRLRAPLPLPKMASVLWEVTARPQAREGATESS
;
A
#
# COMPACT_ATOMS: atom_id res chain seq x y z
N LEU A 1 -2.75 -62.13 20.65
CA LEU A 1 -2.10 -61.20 19.69
C LEU A 1 -3.13 -60.15 19.26
N ALA A 2 -3.40 -59.19 20.13
CA ALA A 2 -4.22 -58.03 19.78
C ALA A 2 -3.26 -56.95 19.26
N GLY A 3 -3.32 -56.66 17.96
CA GLY A 3 -2.48 -55.66 17.31
C GLY A 3 -2.79 -54.27 17.86
N MET A 4 -1.79 -53.67 18.50
CA MET A 4 -1.80 -52.26 18.90
C MET A 4 -2.01 -51.39 17.66
N ALA A 5 -3.13 -50.66 17.61
CA ALA A 5 -3.31 -49.57 16.67
C ALA A 5 -2.30 -48.47 17.00
N ALA A 6 -1.41 -48.17 16.05
CA ALA A 6 -0.49 -47.04 16.15
C ALA A 6 -1.26 -45.72 16.32
N PRO A 7 -0.74 -44.76 17.10
CA PRO A 7 -1.40 -43.48 17.28
C PRO A 7 -1.52 -42.77 15.93
N ARG A 8 -2.73 -42.32 15.59
CA ARG A 8 -2.97 -41.49 14.40
C ARG A 8 -2.22 -40.18 14.56
N ASP A 9 -1.32 -39.92 13.61
CA ASP A 9 -0.49 -38.73 13.59
C ASP A 9 -1.36 -37.45 13.43
N PRO A 10 -1.38 -36.53 14.40
CA PRO A 10 -2.21 -35.31 14.36
C PRO A 10 -1.96 -34.44 13.12
N TRP A 11 -0.78 -34.57 12.54
CA TRP A 11 -0.31 -33.82 11.37
C TRP A 11 -0.97 -34.25 10.05
N LEU A 12 -1.34 -35.54 9.90
CA LEU A 12 -2.13 -35.97 8.74
C LEU A 12 -3.50 -35.27 8.69
N GLY A 13 -4.12 -34.99 9.85
CA GLY A 13 -5.43 -34.33 9.92
C GLY A 13 -5.41 -32.90 9.36
N TRP A 14 -4.34 -32.14 9.66
CA TRP A 14 -4.15 -30.76 9.21
C TRP A 14 -3.80 -30.67 7.71
N HIS A 15 -2.89 -31.51 7.20
CA HIS A 15 -2.55 -31.53 5.76
C HIS A 15 -3.76 -31.89 4.88
N TRP A 16 -4.59 -32.84 5.32
CA TRP A 16 -5.85 -33.16 4.65
C TRP A 16 -6.89 -32.03 4.79
N GLY A 17 -6.85 -31.25 5.87
CA GLY A 17 -7.66 -30.04 6.05
C GLY A 17 -7.31 -28.95 5.03
N GLU A 18 -6.02 -28.65 4.89
CA GLU A 18 -5.50 -27.62 3.99
C GLU A 18 -5.77 -27.96 2.51
N ALA A 19 -5.45 -29.18 2.07
CA ALA A 19 -5.70 -29.62 0.69
C ALA A 19 -7.19 -29.54 0.31
N ARG A 20 -8.08 -29.89 1.24
CA ARG A 20 -9.53 -29.74 1.05
C ARG A 20 -9.96 -28.27 1.00
N ALA A 21 -9.38 -27.41 1.83
CA ALA A 21 -9.67 -25.98 1.83
C ALA A 21 -9.24 -25.31 0.51
N LEU A 22 -8.03 -25.61 0.02
CA LEU A 22 -7.53 -25.18 -1.29
C LEU A 22 -8.47 -25.63 -2.43
N GLY A 23 -8.89 -26.90 -2.41
CA GLY A 23 -9.84 -27.43 -3.39
C GLY A 23 -11.20 -26.73 -3.37
N ARG A 24 -11.74 -26.41 -2.18
CA ARG A 24 -12.98 -25.65 -2.05
C ARG A 24 -12.84 -24.22 -2.58
N ALA A 25 -11.74 -23.55 -2.28
CA ALA A 25 -11.45 -22.20 -2.76
C ALA A 25 -11.36 -22.14 -4.29
N VAL A 26 -10.65 -23.08 -4.92
CA VAL A 26 -10.58 -23.16 -6.40
C VAL A 26 -11.97 -23.33 -7.01
N LYS A 27 -12.81 -24.22 -6.46
CA LYS A 27 -14.19 -24.41 -6.94
C LYS A 27 -15.07 -23.16 -6.74
N LEU A 28 -14.87 -22.42 -5.65
CA LEU A 28 -15.57 -21.15 -5.43
C LEU A 28 -15.20 -20.13 -6.52
N LEU A 29 -13.90 -19.95 -6.80
CA LEU A 29 -13.41 -19.01 -7.82
C LEU A 29 -13.93 -19.35 -9.21
N GLN A 30 -13.96 -20.63 -9.58
CA GLN A 30 -14.51 -21.07 -10.88
C GLN A 30 -16.00 -20.74 -11.02
N ARG A 31 -16.80 -20.96 -9.98
CA ARG A 31 -18.23 -20.58 -9.98
C ARG A 31 -18.44 -19.06 -10.10
N LEU A 32 -17.60 -18.28 -9.42
CA LEU A 32 -17.64 -16.81 -9.52
C LEU A 32 -17.21 -16.32 -10.90
N GLU A 33 -16.24 -16.99 -11.53
CA GLU A 33 -15.78 -16.65 -12.88
C GLU A 33 -16.93 -16.76 -13.87
N GLU A 34 -17.74 -17.82 -13.80
CA GLU A 34 -18.93 -18.00 -14.65
C GLU A 34 -19.94 -16.85 -14.48
N GLN A 35 -20.14 -16.37 -13.26
CA GLN A 35 -21.04 -15.25 -12.97
C GLN A 35 -20.48 -13.90 -13.46
N CYS A 36 -19.16 -13.74 -13.47
CA CYS A 36 -18.48 -12.53 -13.96
C CYS A 36 -18.40 -12.44 -15.50
N ARG A 37 -18.93 -13.42 -16.25
CA ARG A 37 -18.89 -13.43 -17.73
C ARG A 37 -20.00 -12.63 -18.39
N ASP A 38 -20.94 -12.05 -17.64
CA ASP A 38 -21.99 -11.20 -18.20
C ASP A 38 -21.35 -10.01 -18.95
N PRO A 39 -21.62 -9.84 -20.27
CA PRO A 39 -21.04 -8.77 -21.08
C PRO A 39 -21.35 -7.36 -20.57
N ARG A 40 -22.42 -7.19 -19.78
CA ARG A 40 -22.79 -5.90 -19.17
C ARG A 40 -21.87 -5.52 -18.00
N LEU A 41 -21.03 -6.44 -17.49
CA LEU A 41 -20.06 -6.20 -16.41
C LEU A 41 -18.67 -5.82 -16.93
N VAL A 42 -18.59 -4.94 -17.94
CA VAL A 42 -17.29 -4.42 -18.39
C VAL A 42 -16.65 -3.62 -17.26
N MET A 43 -15.57 -4.09 -16.65
CA MET A 43 -14.81 -3.37 -15.62
C MET A 43 -13.39 -3.11 -16.09
N GLY A 44 -12.91 -1.86 -15.97
CA GLY A 44 -11.50 -1.56 -16.09
C GLY A 44 -10.67 -2.22 -14.98
N PRO A 45 -9.32 -2.13 -15.05
CA PRO A 45 -8.46 -2.71 -14.03
C PRO A 45 -8.73 -2.13 -12.63
N PRO A 46 -8.84 -2.96 -11.58
CA PRO A 46 -8.74 -4.42 -11.59
C PRO A 46 -10.03 -5.14 -12.03
N SER A 47 -9.90 -6.14 -12.91
CA SER A 47 -11.02 -6.92 -13.43
C SER A 47 -11.11 -8.30 -12.78
N LEU A 48 -12.24 -8.58 -12.12
CA LEU A 48 -12.52 -9.90 -11.52
C LEU A 48 -12.45 -11.03 -12.56
N ARG A 49 -12.91 -10.77 -13.78
CA ARG A 49 -12.86 -11.75 -14.88
C ARG A 49 -11.45 -12.26 -15.16
N ASN A 50 -10.44 -11.41 -14.98
CA ASN A 50 -9.03 -11.78 -15.17
C ASN A 50 -8.40 -12.32 -13.88
N LEU A 51 -8.78 -11.77 -12.72
CA LEU A 51 -8.19 -12.13 -11.43
C LEU A 51 -8.62 -13.50 -10.93
N LEU A 52 -9.91 -13.84 -11.02
CA LEU A 52 -10.45 -15.11 -10.52
C LEU A 52 -9.75 -16.36 -11.11
N PRO A 53 -9.62 -16.51 -12.45
CA PRO A 53 -8.94 -17.67 -13.02
C PRO A 53 -7.44 -17.71 -12.67
N ARG A 54 -6.77 -16.54 -12.62
CA ARG A 54 -5.36 -16.44 -12.23
C ARG A 54 -5.13 -16.86 -10.78
N THR A 55 -5.96 -16.39 -9.86
CA THR A 55 -5.90 -16.81 -8.45
C THR A 55 -6.22 -18.29 -8.30
N ALA A 56 -7.20 -18.81 -9.03
CA ALA A 56 -7.52 -20.24 -9.01
C ALA A 56 -6.34 -21.09 -9.50
N GLN A 57 -5.64 -20.65 -10.56
CA GLN A 57 -4.46 -21.32 -11.07
C GLN A 57 -3.31 -21.32 -10.05
N LEU A 58 -3.03 -20.17 -9.45
CA LEU A 58 -1.99 -20.06 -8.42
C LEU A 58 -2.31 -20.94 -7.20
N LEU A 59 -3.58 -21.03 -6.77
CA LEU A 59 -3.98 -21.95 -5.69
C LEU A 59 -3.78 -23.43 -6.06
N ARG A 60 -3.92 -23.81 -7.33
CA ARG A 60 -3.58 -25.19 -7.78
C ARG A 60 -2.08 -25.44 -7.71
N GLU A 61 -1.27 -24.44 -8.06
CA GLU A 61 0.18 -24.51 -7.94
C GLU A 61 0.63 -24.62 -6.48
N VAL A 62 0.08 -23.79 -5.59
CA VAL A 62 0.29 -23.90 -4.14
C VAL A 62 -0.10 -25.29 -3.64
N ALA A 63 -1.29 -25.78 -4.01
CA ALA A 63 -1.74 -27.10 -3.58
C ALA A 63 -0.81 -28.23 -4.05
N ARG A 64 -0.21 -28.10 -5.24
CA ARG A 64 0.77 -29.08 -5.76
C ARG A 64 2.09 -28.99 -5.01
N ALA A 65 2.66 -27.79 -4.89
CA ALA A 65 3.93 -27.58 -4.20
C ALA A 65 3.87 -28.02 -2.72
N ARG A 66 2.75 -27.74 -2.03
CA ARG A 66 2.51 -28.17 -0.63
C ARG A 66 2.41 -29.68 -0.48
N ARG A 67 1.91 -30.41 -1.48
CA ARG A 67 1.90 -31.88 -1.47
C ARG A 67 3.31 -32.46 -1.65
N GLU A 68 4.14 -31.78 -2.44
CA GLU A 68 5.51 -32.22 -2.76
C GLU A 68 6.51 -31.87 -1.64
N ALA A 69 6.30 -30.78 -0.91
CA ALA A 69 7.26 -30.25 0.05
C ALA A 69 7.47 -31.12 1.31
N GLY A 70 6.58 -32.07 1.61
CA GLY A 70 6.62 -32.81 2.88
C GLY A 70 6.27 -31.90 4.07
N GLY A 71 5.60 -32.43 5.08
CA GLY A 71 5.07 -31.66 6.20
C GLY A 71 6.16 -31.26 7.20
N ASP A 72 6.97 -30.27 6.88
CA ASP A 72 7.81 -29.63 7.89
C ASP A 72 6.95 -28.75 8.79
N SER A 73 7.20 -28.83 10.10
CA SER A 73 6.52 -28.03 11.10
C SER A 73 6.93 -26.57 10.94
N GLU A 74 6.04 -25.76 10.37
CA GLU A 74 6.22 -24.31 10.28
C GLU A 74 5.81 -23.66 11.60
N GLY A 75 6.66 -22.79 12.13
CA GLY A 75 6.33 -21.97 13.29
C GLY A 75 5.15 -21.01 13.02
N PRO A 76 4.56 -20.42 14.08
CA PRO A 76 3.42 -19.52 13.96
C PRO A 76 3.73 -18.34 13.02
N GLY A 77 2.76 -17.93 12.21
CA GLY A 77 2.92 -16.91 11.17
C GLY A 77 3.63 -17.40 9.89
N GLY A 78 3.83 -18.72 9.75
CA GLY A 78 4.36 -19.39 8.57
C GLY A 78 3.36 -19.54 7.41
N ALA A 79 3.66 -20.41 6.44
CA ALA A 79 2.85 -20.62 5.25
C ALA A 79 1.47 -21.21 5.59
N GLY A 80 1.41 -22.16 6.52
CA GLY A 80 0.16 -22.80 6.97
C GLY A 80 -0.83 -21.80 7.58
N ASP A 81 -0.38 -20.98 8.53
CA ASP A 81 -1.21 -19.93 9.16
C ASP A 81 -1.67 -18.90 8.13
N PHE A 82 -0.76 -18.46 7.25
CA PHE A 82 -1.12 -17.56 6.15
C PHE A 82 -2.21 -18.17 5.26
N LEU A 83 -2.06 -19.41 4.81
CA LEU A 83 -3.03 -20.07 3.94
C LEU A 83 -4.38 -20.25 4.64
N ALA A 84 -4.41 -20.58 5.92
CA ALA A 84 -5.64 -20.69 6.70
C ALA A 84 -6.41 -19.35 6.72
N ILE A 85 -5.71 -18.25 7.04
CA ILE A 85 -6.27 -16.88 7.05
C ILE A 85 -6.72 -16.48 5.63
N TYR A 86 -5.86 -16.68 4.63
CA TYR A 86 -6.12 -16.31 3.25
C TYR A 86 -7.35 -17.03 2.68
N LEU A 87 -7.47 -18.34 2.89
CA LEU A 87 -8.58 -19.14 2.36
C LEU A 87 -9.90 -18.80 3.06
N ALA A 88 -9.89 -18.58 4.38
CA ALA A 88 -11.06 -18.11 5.10
C ALA A 88 -11.52 -16.73 4.59
N ASN A 89 -10.57 -15.82 4.38
CA ASN A 89 -10.85 -14.49 3.84
C ASN A 89 -11.42 -14.57 2.42
N LEU A 90 -10.82 -15.40 1.56
CA LEU A 90 -11.26 -15.62 0.19
C LEU A 90 -12.70 -16.14 0.12
N GLU A 91 -13.07 -17.05 1.02
CA GLU A 91 -14.43 -17.57 1.10
C GLU A 91 -15.43 -16.47 1.47
N VAL A 92 -15.10 -15.63 2.45
CA VAL A 92 -15.93 -14.48 2.86
C VAL A 92 -16.07 -13.47 1.73
N LYS A 93 -14.97 -13.07 1.09
CA LYS A 93 -15.00 -12.09 -0.01
C LYS A 93 -15.70 -12.65 -1.25
N GLY A 94 -15.51 -13.94 -1.55
CA GLY A 94 -16.18 -14.63 -2.63
C GLY A 94 -17.70 -14.70 -2.47
N ARG A 95 -18.20 -14.98 -1.24
CA ARG A 95 -19.64 -14.90 -0.96
C ARG A 95 -20.21 -13.50 -1.20
N LYS A 96 -19.51 -12.45 -0.77
CA LYS A 96 -19.94 -11.06 -1.01
C LYS A 96 -20.03 -10.73 -2.50
N VAL A 97 -19.11 -11.25 -3.32
CA VAL A 97 -19.21 -11.11 -4.79
C VAL A 97 -20.44 -11.85 -5.32
N ALA A 98 -20.66 -13.10 -4.89
CA ALA A 98 -21.83 -13.88 -5.30
C ALA A 98 -23.17 -13.23 -4.91
N GLU A 99 -23.24 -12.54 -3.76
CA GLU A 99 -24.43 -11.81 -3.30
C GLU A 99 -24.72 -10.56 -4.14
N LEU A 100 -23.67 -9.92 -4.67
CA LEU A 100 -23.81 -8.75 -5.55
C LEU A 100 -24.16 -9.16 -6.98
N LEU A 101 -23.66 -10.29 -7.45
CA LEU A 101 -23.90 -10.76 -8.81
C LEU A 101 -25.27 -11.45 -8.90
N PRO A 102 -26.00 -11.26 -10.02
CA PRO A 102 -27.29 -11.91 -10.18
C PRO A 102 -27.16 -13.43 -10.25
N SER A 103 -28.06 -14.12 -9.53
CA SER A 103 -28.15 -15.58 -9.58
C SER A 103 -28.67 -16.03 -10.95
N ARG A 104 -28.03 -17.04 -11.54
CA ARG A 104 -28.41 -17.62 -12.83
C ARG A 104 -29.92 -17.96 -12.82
N GLY A 105 -30.69 -17.31 -13.69
CA GLY A 105 -32.11 -17.65 -13.94
C GLY A 105 -33.16 -16.87 -13.16
N LYS A 106 -32.81 -15.92 -12.28
CA LYS A 106 -33.80 -14.99 -11.69
C LYS A 106 -33.76 -13.64 -12.40
N LYS A 107 -34.87 -13.27 -13.06
CA LYS A 107 -35.06 -12.00 -13.78
C LYS A 107 -35.12 -10.77 -12.87
N ASP A 108 -35.30 -10.94 -11.56
CA ASP A 108 -35.17 -9.87 -10.54
C ASP A 108 -33.72 -9.71 -10.09
N ALA A 109 -32.80 -9.81 -11.04
CA ALA A 109 -31.39 -9.55 -10.85
C ALA A 109 -31.19 -8.12 -10.35
N ASN A 110 -30.17 -7.88 -9.52
CA ASN A 110 -29.80 -6.56 -9.01
C ASN A 110 -29.29 -5.69 -10.18
N GLU A 111 -30.20 -5.21 -11.04
CA GLU A 111 -29.91 -4.45 -12.28
C GLU A 111 -29.09 -3.19 -11.98
N GLU A 112 -29.13 -2.71 -10.74
CA GLU A 112 -28.28 -1.62 -10.27
C GLU A 112 -26.77 -1.93 -10.34
N VAL A 113 -26.36 -3.20 -10.32
CA VAL A 113 -24.93 -3.59 -10.45
C VAL A 113 -24.37 -3.24 -11.83
N PHE A 114 -25.23 -3.21 -12.86
CA PHE A 114 -24.86 -2.82 -14.22
C PHE A 114 -24.93 -1.31 -14.45
N ARG A 115 -25.63 -0.57 -13.58
CA ARG A 115 -25.72 0.90 -13.66
C ARG A 115 -24.41 1.52 -13.18
N GLU A 116 -23.72 2.22 -14.08
CA GLU A 116 -22.52 2.98 -13.73
C GLU A 116 -22.79 4.01 -12.63
N GLY A 117 -21.84 4.15 -11.70
CA GLY A 117 -21.97 5.05 -10.56
C GLY A 117 -22.91 4.57 -9.44
N SER A 118 -23.61 3.44 -9.58
CA SER A 118 -24.46 2.90 -8.50
C SER A 118 -23.65 2.49 -7.27
N ARG A 119 -24.33 2.38 -6.12
CA ARG A 119 -23.70 1.89 -4.87
C ARG A 119 -23.15 0.47 -5.04
N PHE A 120 -23.93 -0.41 -5.70
CA PHE A 120 -23.54 -1.80 -5.93
C PHE A 120 -22.34 -1.92 -6.87
N ARG A 121 -22.28 -1.06 -7.90
CA ARG A 121 -21.14 -0.99 -8.82
C ARG A 121 -19.86 -0.58 -8.11
N ARG A 122 -19.92 0.44 -7.25
CA ARG A 122 -18.79 0.88 -6.40
C ARG A 122 -18.37 -0.22 -5.42
N GLN A 123 -19.33 -0.97 -4.86
CA GLN A 123 -19.02 -2.08 -3.97
C GLN A 123 -18.32 -3.24 -4.71
N LEU A 124 -18.73 -3.54 -5.94
CA LEU A 124 -18.06 -4.53 -6.79
C LEU A 124 -16.64 -4.09 -7.17
N ALA A 125 -16.43 -2.81 -7.51
CA ALA A 125 -15.11 -2.25 -7.78
C ALA A 125 -14.17 -2.37 -6.56
N LYS A 126 -14.68 -2.07 -5.35
CA LYS A 126 -13.93 -2.29 -4.09
C LYS A 126 -13.56 -3.75 -3.88
N LEU A 127 -14.48 -4.69 -4.14
CA LEU A 127 -14.16 -6.11 -4.06
C LEU A 127 -13.13 -6.51 -5.12
N ALA A 128 -13.22 -6.00 -6.35
CA ALA A 128 -12.23 -6.25 -7.38
C ALA A 128 -10.81 -5.78 -6.97
N LEU A 129 -10.71 -4.63 -6.30
CA LEU A 129 -9.47 -4.14 -5.69
C LEU A 129 -8.94 -5.10 -4.62
N ILE A 130 -9.80 -5.55 -3.70
CA ILE A 130 -9.43 -6.52 -2.66
C ILE A 130 -8.94 -7.82 -3.30
N PHE A 131 -9.64 -8.37 -4.29
CA PHE A 131 -9.20 -9.57 -5.02
C PHE A 131 -7.86 -9.36 -5.73
N SER A 132 -7.59 -8.15 -6.24
CA SER A 132 -6.30 -7.78 -6.82
C SER A 132 -5.19 -7.82 -5.78
N HIS A 133 -5.43 -7.27 -4.59
CA HIS A 133 -4.47 -7.30 -3.48
C HIS A 133 -4.24 -8.72 -2.99
N MET A 134 -5.29 -9.51 -2.80
CA MET A 134 -5.20 -10.92 -2.40
C MET A 134 -4.40 -11.75 -3.42
N HIS A 135 -4.66 -11.56 -4.72
CA HIS A 135 -3.89 -12.25 -5.76
C HIS A 135 -2.40 -11.88 -5.70
N ALA A 136 -2.09 -10.59 -5.57
CA ALA A 136 -0.72 -10.12 -5.52
C ALA A 136 0.02 -10.58 -4.26
N GLU A 137 -0.65 -10.56 -3.11
CA GLU A 137 -0.12 -11.06 -1.84
C GLU A 137 0.21 -12.56 -1.93
N LEU A 138 -0.73 -13.37 -2.42
CA LEU A 138 -0.49 -14.81 -2.63
C LEU A 138 0.65 -15.03 -3.62
N SER A 139 0.72 -14.25 -4.71
CA SER A 139 1.78 -14.36 -5.71
C SER A 139 3.16 -13.99 -5.16
N ALA A 140 3.21 -13.01 -4.26
CA ALA A 140 4.46 -12.53 -3.67
C ALA A 140 4.98 -13.47 -2.57
N LEU A 141 4.09 -14.13 -1.84
CA LEU A 141 4.46 -15.08 -0.78
C LEU A 141 4.60 -16.52 -1.29
N PHE A 142 3.96 -16.86 -2.41
CA PHE A 142 4.01 -18.17 -3.05
C PHE A 142 4.32 -18.07 -4.55
N PRO A 143 5.48 -17.51 -4.95
CA PRO A 143 5.86 -17.44 -6.37
C PRO A 143 5.90 -18.85 -6.99
N GLY A 144 5.13 -19.05 -8.06
CA GLY A 144 4.97 -20.37 -8.69
C GLY A 144 4.43 -21.46 -7.74
N GLY A 145 3.71 -21.07 -6.70
CA GLY A 145 3.15 -21.96 -5.68
C GLY A 145 4.08 -22.29 -4.52
N LYS A 146 5.37 -21.91 -4.55
CA LYS A 146 6.36 -22.24 -3.52
C LYS A 146 6.45 -21.13 -2.47
N TYR A 147 6.30 -21.49 -1.20
CA TYR A 147 6.37 -20.51 -0.11
C TYR A 147 7.75 -19.86 0.01
N CYS A 148 7.79 -18.52 0.03
CA CYS A 148 9.00 -17.73 0.28
C CYS A 148 8.78 -16.57 1.25
N GLY A 149 7.70 -16.58 2.04
CA GLY A 149 7.40 -15.49 2.99
C GLY A 149 8.51 -15.26 4.03
N HIS A 150 9.16 -16.34 4.46
CA HIS A 150 10.33 -16.28 5.35
C HIS A 150 11.53 -15.53 4.75
N LEU A 151 11.65 -15.50 3.41
CA LEU A 151 12.71 -14.81 2.67
C LEU A 151 12.28 -13.46 2.11
N TYR A 152 11.03 -13.03 2.33
CA TYR A 152 10.49 -11.81 1.73
C TYR A 152 11.37 -10.59 2.05
N GLN A 153 11.76 -9.84 1.04
CA GLN A 153 12.56 -8.62 1.21
C GLN A 153 11.67 -7.39 1.05
N LEU A 154 11.61 -6.58 2.11
CA LEU A 154 10.91 -5.30 2.03
C LEU A 154 11.77 -4.34 1.21
N THR A 155 11.11 -3.49 0.44
CA THR A 155 11.77 -2.53 -0.45
C THR A 155 12.49 -1.44 0.35
N LYS A 156 12.00 -1.10 1.54
CA LYS A 156 12.59 -0.06 2.40
C LYS A 156 13.42 -0.70 3.52
N GLY A 157 14.73 -0.41 3.53
CA GLY A 157 15.68 -1.00 4.49
C GLY A 157 15.25 -0.86 5.95
N SER A 158 14.90 0.35 6.42
CA SER A 158 14.47 0.55 7.82
C SER A 158 13.20 -0.24 8.18
N ALA A 159 12.24 -0.34 7.25
CA ALA A 159 11.05 -1.16 7.45
C ALA A 159 11.39 -2.65 7.46
N HIS A 160 12.35 -3.08 6.63
CA HIS A 160 12.85 -4.46 6.61
C HIS A 160 13.47 -4.84 7.95
N THR A 161 14.36 -4.00 8.46
CA THR A 161 15.00 -4.18 9.78
C THR A 161 13.93 -4.28 10.87
N PHE A 162 12.98 -3.34 10.92
CA PHE A 162 11.87 -3.39 11.88
C PHE A 162 11.11 -4.73 11.82
N TRP A 163 10.72 -5.19 10.63
CA TRP A 163 9.98 -6.44 10.51
C TRP A 163 10.81 -7.63 10.97
N ARG A 164 12.09 -7.71 10.58
CA ARG A 164 12.94 -8.85 10.94
C ARG A 164 13.25 -8.89 12.43
N GLU A 165 13.48 -7.75 13.07
CA GLU A 165 13.76 -7.67 14.51
C GLU A 165 12.52 -7.95 15.38
N ARG A 166 11.34 -7.47 14.95
CA ARG A 166 10.12 -7.52 15.78
C ARG A 166 9.21 -8.69 15.43
N CYS A 167 9.21 -9.11 14.17
CA CYS A 167 8.34 -10.15 13.63
C CYS A 167 9.10 -11.42 13.27
N GLY A 168 10.43 -11.39 13.18
CA GLY A 168 11.25 -12.53 12.79
C GLY A 168 11.00 -12.97 11.34
N VAL A 169 10.87 -14.28 11.13
CA VAL A 169 10.62 -14.88 9.81
C VAL A 169 9.12 -14.97 9.45
N ARG A 170 8.24 -14.50 10.34
CA ARG A 170 6.79 -14.54 10.14
C ARG A 170 6.38 -13.72 8.92
N CYS A 171 5.41 -14.22 8.16
CA CYS A 171 4.87 -13.54 6.98
C CYS A 171 3.52 -12.88 7.22
N VAL A 172 2.85 -13.17 8.34
CA VAL A 172 1.55 -12.60 8.73
C VAL A 172 1.42 -12.48 10.24
N LEU A 173 0.73 -11.44 10.70
CA LEU A 173 0.47 -11.14 12.11
C LEU A 173 -1.00 -10.75 12.33
N PRO A 174 -1.62 -11.07 13.47
CA PRO A 174 -2.88 -10.47 13.87
C PRO A 174 -2.73 -8.95 14.01
N TRP A 175 -3.77 -8.19 13.62
CA TRP A 175 -3.74 -6.72 13.71
C TRP A 175 -3.35 -6.21 15.10
N ALA A 176 -3.90 -6.80 16.17
CA ALA A 176 -3.63 -6.36 17.54
C ALA A 176 -2.15 -6.46 17.92
N GLU A 177 -1.48 -7.56 17.53
CA GLU A 177 -0.05 -7.73 17.76
C GLU A 177 0.77 -6.73 16.92
N PHE A 178 0.48 -6.65 15.61
CA PHE A 178 1.16 -5.73 14.71
C PHE A 178 1.04 -4.27 15.17
N GLN A 179 -0.15 -3.86 15.62
CA GLN A 179 -0.42 -2.54 16.17
C GLN A 179 0.52 -2.23 17.35
N CYS A 180 0.62 -3.13 18.34
CA CYS A 180 1.51 -2.94 19.50
C CYS A 180 2.97 -2.80 19.07
N LEU A 181 3.43 -3.60 18.10
CA LEU A 181 4.80 -3.53 17.58
C LEU A 181 5.04 -2.20 16.86
N LEU A 182 4.15 -1.78 15.97
CA LEU A 182 4.30 -0.53 15.22
C LEU A 182 4.27 0.68 16.14
N CYS A 183 3.34 0.73 17.11
CA CYS A 183 3.21 1.85 18.03
C CYS A 183 4.42 2.05 18.95
N SER A 184 5.24 1.02 19.16
CA SER A 184 6.50 1.16 19.92
C SER A 184 7.57 1.98 19.19
N CYS A 185 7.46 2.17 17.87
CA CYS A 185 8.39 2.98 17.08
C CYS A 185 7.72 4.18 16.40
N HIS A 186 6.42 4.08 16.10
CA HIS A 186 5.61 5.15 15.56
C HIS A 186 4.34 5.31 16.40
N PRO A 187 4.39 6.15 17.46
CA PRO A 187 3.25 6.36 18.34
C PRO A 187 2.03 6.89 17.57
N VAL A 188 0.85 6.35 17.89
CA VAL A 188 -0.44 6.83 17.36
C VAL A 188 -1.44 6.84 18.50
N GLU A 189 -2.19 7.93 18.60
CA GLU A 189 -3.28 8.06 19.55
C GLU A 189 -4.35 6.97 19.31
N PRO A 190 -4.78 6.25 20.36
CA PRO A 190 -5.91 5.33 20.27
C PRO A 190 -7.18 6.03 19.74
N GLY A 191 -8.04 5.29 19.04
CA GLY A 191 -9.36 5.77 18.60
C GLY A 191 -9.58 5.74 17.09
N PRO A 192 -10.34 6.69 16.50
CA PRO A 192 -10.71 6.66 15.08
C PRO A 192 -9.52 6.65 14.13
N ILE A 193 -8.43 7.31 14.50
CA ILE A 193 -7.18 7.33 13.72
C ILE A 193 -6.59 5.92 13.65
N MET A 194 -6.57 5.17 14.74
CA MET A 194 -6.09 3.78 14.74
C MET A 194 -6.92 2.88 13.82
N GLN A 195 -8.25 3.05 13.81
CA GLN A 195 -9.12 2.30 12.90
C GLN A 195 -8.91 2.69 11.43
N ALA A 196 -8.62 3.96 11.15
CA ALA A 196 -8.25 4.42 9.81
C ALA A 196 -6.89 3.83 9.37
N LEU A 197 -5.93 3.72 10.29
CA LEU A 197 -4.63 3.10 10.04
C LEU A 197 -4.80 1.62 9.68
N ARG A 198 -5.58 0.88 10.48
CA ARG A 198 -5.96 -0.50 10.17
C ARG A 198 -6.56 -0.62 8.78
N SER A 199 -7.52 0.23 8.46
CA SER A 199 -8.23 0.19 7.16
C SER A 199 -7.32 0.54 5.98
N THR A 200 -6.19 1.20 6.22
CA THR A 200 -5.18 1.52 5.19
C THR A 200 -4.16 0.38 5.01
N LEU A 201 -3.75 -0.26 6.10
CA LEU A 201 -2.77 -1.36 6.10
C LEU A 201 -3.37 -2.70 5.69
N ASP A 202 -4.55 -3.04 6.19
CA ASP A 202 -5.25 -4.32 5.94
C ASP A 202 -5.95 -4.28 4.56
N LEU A 203 -5.12 -4.30 3.50
CA LEU A 203 -5.51 -4.20 2.09
C LEU A 203 -6.45 -5.33 1.66
N THR A 204 -6.29 -6.51 2.26
CA THR A 204 -7.13 -7.70 2.02
C THR A 204 -8.36 -7.77 2.91
N CYS A 205 -8.46 -6.87 3.91
CA CYS A 205 -9.51 -6.83 4.92
C CYS A 205 -9.69 -8.18 5.62
N SER A 206 -8.59 -8.79 6.03
CA SER A 206 -8.49 -10.10 6.68
C SER A 206 -8.43 -10.01 8.21
N GLY A 207 -8.23 -8.81 8.76
CA GLY A 207 -7.95 -8.59 10.18
C GLY A 207 -6.52 -8.91 10.59
N HIS A 208 -5.66 -9.22 9.62
CA HIS A 208 -4.24 -9.50 9.78
C HIS A 208 -3.44 -8.51 8.94
N VAL A 209 -2.13 -8.45 9.19
CA VAL A 209 -1.18 -7.68 8.38
C VAL A 209 -0.10 -8.64 7.91
N SER A 210 0.04 -8.80 6.59
CA SER A 210 1.14 -9.55 6.02
C SER A 210 2.40 -8.69 5.82
N VAL A 211 3.55 -9.36 5.70
CA VAL A 211 4.82 -8.72 5.33
C VAL A 211 4.72 -7.98 3.99
N PHE A 212 3.87 -8.48 3.09
CA PHE A 212 3.58 -7.89 1.80
C PHE A 212 2.73 -6.61 1.91
N GLU A 213 1.65 -6.64 2.70
CA GLU A 213 0.81 -5.46 2.96
C GLU A 213 1.65 -4.35 3.63
N PHE A 214 2.53 -4.73 4.56
CA PHE A 214 3.43 -3.81 5.22
C PHE A 214 4.50 -3.22 4.28
N ASP A 215 5.04 -4.00 3.34
CA ASP A 215 5.92 -3.48 2.28
C ASP A 215 5.21 -2.44 1.41
N ILE A 216 3.98 -2.71 0.99
CA ILE A 216 3.17 -1.75 0.21
C ILE A 216 2.99 -0.44 1.00
N PHE A 217 2.57 -0.54 2.26
CA PHE A 217 2.32 0.62 3.11
C PHE A 217 3.58 1.48 3.30
N THR A 218 4.70 0.86 3.62
CA THR A 218 5.97 1.57 3.87
C THR A 218 6.56 2.19 2.60
N ARG A 219 6.27 1.64 1.42
CA ARG A 219 6.62 2.26 0.13
C ARG A 219 5.72 3.46 -0.18
N LEU A 220 4.42 3.37 0.08
CA LEU A 220 3.47 4.45 -0.19
C LEU A 220 3.72 5.66 0.72
N PHE A 221 3.97 5.45 2.00
CA PHE A 221 4.07 6.51 3.01
C PHE A 221 5.52 6.79 3.46
N GLN A 222 6.50 6.42 2.64
CA GLN A 222 7.91 6.73 2.86
C GLN A 222 8.17 8.24 3.05
N PRO A 223 9.25 8.63 3.78
CA PRO A 223 10.26 7.77 4.41
C PRO A 223 9.83 7.20 5.76
N TRP A 224 10.58 6.19 6.26
CA TRP A 224 10.29 5.49 7.51
C TRP A 224 10.21 6.40 8.75
N PRO A 225 11.13 7.36 9.01
CA PRO A 225 11.11 8.16 10.24
C PRO A 225 9.80 8.95 10.44
N THR A 226 9.18 9.40 9.33
CA THR A 226 7.92 10.15 9.34
C THR A 226 6.74 9.32 8.85
N LEU A 227 6.84 7.99 8.82
CA LEU A 227 5.88 7.09 8.16
C LEU A 227 4.41 7.41 8.49
N LEU A 228 4.06 7.48 9.77
CA LEU A 228 2.68 7.71 10.18
C LEU A 228 2.27 9.19 10.09
N ARG A 229 3.21 10.13 10.16
CA ARG A 229 2.94 11.55 9.87
C ARG A 229 2.62 11.73 8.39
N ASN A 230 3.39 11.11 7.50
CA ASN A 230 3.15 11.10 6.05
C ASN A 230 1.78 10.49 5.75
N TRP A 231 1.46 9.34 6.34
CA TRP A 231 0.15 8.70 6.19
C TRP A 231 -0.98 9.60 6.67
N GLN A 232 -0.87 10.21 7.85
CA GLN A 232 -1.91 11.08 8.39
C GLN A 232 -2.15 12.30 7.48
N LEU A 233 -1.10 12.99 7.05
CA LEU A 233 -1.25 14.16 6.20
C LEU A 233 -1.72 13.80 4.79
N LEU A 234 -1.18 12.74 4.19
CA LEU A 234 -1.46 12.38 2.80
C LEU A 234 -2.76 11.60 2.62
N ALA A 235 -3.15 10.75 3.57
CA ALA A 235 -4.31 9.87 3.41
C ALA A 235 -5.49 10.24 4.33
N VAL A 236 -5.24 10.73 5.55
CA VAL A 236 -6.33 11.09 6.47
C VAL A 236 -6.79 12.53 6.23
N ASN A 237 -5.85 13.45 6.10
CA ASN A 237 -6.15 14.89 6.07
C ASN A 237 -6.19 15.48 4.65
N HIS A 238 -5.54 14.85 3.67
CA HIS A 238 -5.46 15.42 2.32
C HIS A 238 -6.78 15.29 1.55
N PRO A 239 -7.40 16.39 1.09
CA PRO A 239 -8.65 16.32 0.33
C PRO A 239 -8.52 15.69 -1.06
N GLY A 240 -7.30 15.51 -1.56
CA GLY A 240 -7.02 14.93 -2.88
C GLY A 240 -6.84 13.42 -2.84
N TYR A 241 -6.73 12.83 -1.64
CA TYR A 241 -6.61 11.38 -1.49
C TYR A 241 -7.95 10.69 -1.70
N MET A 242 -7.93 9.65 -2.53
CA MET A 242 -9.09 8.83 -2.81
C MET A 242 -8.81 7.36 -2.51
N ALA A 243 -9.35 6.88 -1.40
CA ALA A 243 -9.25 5.48 -1.02
C ALA A 243 -10.10 4.59 -1.95
N PHE A 244 -9.54 3.44 -2.35
CA PHE A 244 -10.22 2.41 -3.13
C PHE A 244 -10.91 2.91 -4.41
N LEU A 245 -10.19 3.69 -5.21
CA LEU A 245 -10.70 4.27 -6.45
C LEU A 245 -9.95 3.65 -7.65
N THR A 246 -10.66 3.35 -8.73
CA THR A 246 -10.09 2.71 -9.94
C THR A 246 -9.61 3.75 -10.97
N TYR A 247 -8.99 3.29 -12.06
CA TYR A 247 -8.59 4.22 -13.14
C TYR A 247 -9.79 4.95 -13.76
N ASP A 248 -10.87 4.21 -14.03
CA ASP A 248 -12.07 4.77 -14.67
C ASP A 248 -12.80 5.74 -13.74
N GLU A 249 -12.90 5.40 -12.45
CA GLU A 249 -13.51 6.29 -11.46
C GLU A 249 -12.74 7.60 -11.29
N VAL A 250 -11.40 7.60 -11.46
CA VAL A 250 -10.60 8.84 -11.42
C VAL A 250 -11.03 9.76 -12.56
N GLN A 251 -11.18 9.22 -13.78
CA GLN A 251 -11.63 10.00 -14.93
C GLN A 251 -13.03 10.58 -14.69
N THR A 252 -13.98 9.75 -14.26
CA THR A 252 -15.35 10.18 -13.97
C THR A 252 -15.39 11.27 -12.89
N ARG A 253 -14.55 11.18 -11.85
CA ARG A 253 -14.51 12.19 -10.78
C ARG A 253 -13.94 13.52 -11.27
N LEU A 254 -12.80 13.49 -11.98
CA LEU A 254 -12.16 14.71 -12.48
C LEU A 254 -12.94 15.35 -13.64
N GLN A 255 -13.83 14.62 -14.30
CA GLN A 255 -14.74 15.18 -15.31
C GLN A 255 -15.58 16.33 -14.75
N ALA A 256 -15.98 16.27 -13.47
CA ALA A 256 -16.71 17.35 -12.80
C ALA A 256 -15.86 18.61 -12.56
N CYS A 257 -14.54 18.50 -12.66
CA CYS A 257 -13.57 19.58 -12.45
C CYS A 257 -12.84 19.96 -13.74
N ARG A 258 -13.33 19.53 -14.91
CA ARG A 258 -12.67 19.72 -16.21
C ARG A 258 -12.44 21.20 -16.55
N ASP A 259 -13.35 22.07 -16.14
CA ASP A 259 -13.25 23.52 -16.36
C ASP A 259 -12.26 24.22 -15.42
N LYS A 260 -11.58 23.47 -14.56
CA LYS A 260 -10.61 23.98 -13.58
C LYS A 260 -9.27 23.26 -13.74
N PRO A 261 -8.44 23.64 -14.73
CA PRO A 261 -7.08 23.12 -14.91
C PRO A 261 -6.27 23.16 -13.62
N GLY A 262 -5.45 22.14 -13.38
CA GLY A 262 -4.72 21.95 -12.13
C GLY A 262 -5.50 21.21 -11.04
N SER A 263 -6.77 20.84 -11.29
CA SER A 263 -7.54 19.96 -10.41
C SER A 263 -6.95 18.55 -10.41
N TYR A 264 -6.73 17.97 -9.23
CA TYR A 264 -6.05 16.68 -9.12
C TYR A 264 -6.59 15.83 -7.96
N ILE A 265 -6.43 14.52 -8.10
CA ILE A 265 -6.65 13.52 -7.05
C ILE A 265 -5.58 12.44 -7.15
N PHE A 266 -5.31 11.74 -6.05
CA PHE A 266 -4.33 10.65 -6.03
C PHE A 266 -4.81 9.47 -5.21
N ARG A 267 -4.26 8.31 -5.55
CA ARG A 267 -4.63 7.02 -4.97
C ARG A 267 -3.49 6.00 -5.10
N PRO A 268 -3.50 4.90 -4.34
CA PRO A 268 -2.63 3.76 -4.64
C PRO A 268 -2.92 3.20 -6.04
N SER A 269 -1.86 2.83 -6.76
CA SER A 269 -1.98 2.19 -8.08
C SER A 269 -2.47 0.75 -7.93
N CYS A 270 -3.44 0.36 -8.76
CA CYS A 270 -4.03 -0.99 -8.74
C CYS A 270 -3.17 -2.02 -9.50
N THR A 271 -2.31 -1.55 -10.40
CA THR A 271 -1.47 -2.39 -11.27
C THR A 271 0.00 -2.36 -10.87
N ARG A 272 0.43 -1.30 -10.16
CA ARG A 272 1.78 -1.18 -9.59
C ARG A 272 1.69 -0.95 -8.09
N LEU A 273 1.45 -2.03 -7.35
CA LEU A 273 1.27 -1.97 -5.89
C LEU A 273 2.50 -1.38 -5.20
N GLY A 274 2.27 -0.56 -4.17
CA GLY A 274 3.32 0.21 -3.50
C GLY A 274 3.73 1.50 -4.25
N GLN A 275 3.04 1.86 -5.34
CA GLN A 275 3.20 3.13 -6.04
C GLN A 275 1.89 3.93 -6.05
N TRP A 276 2.02 5.24 -6.18
CA TRP A 276 0.89 6.15 -6.30
C TRP A 276 0.46 6.29 -7.77
N ALA A 277 -0.81 6.66 -7.98
CA ALA A 277 -1.33 7.13 -9.25
C ALA A 277 -2.01 8.49 -9.01
N ILE A 278 -1.60 9.50 -9.76
CA ILE A 278 -2.10 10.88 -9.65
C ILE A 278 -2.87 11.20 -10.92
N GLY A 279 -4.15 11.46 -10.79
CA GLY A 279 -4.99 11.99 -11.86
C GLY A 279 -5.07 13.51 -11.77
N TYR A 280 -4.96 14.21 -12.89
CA TYR A 280 -5.08 15.66 -12.93
C TYR A 280 -5.70 16.16 -14.24
N VAL A 281 -6.24 17.38 -14.19
CA VAL A 281 -6.74 18.13 -15.35
C VAL A 281 -5.62 19.03 -15.85
N SER A 282 -5.18 18.84 -17.10
CA SER A 282 -4.15 19.68 -17.72
C SER A 282 -4.71 21.02 -18.21
N SER A 283 -3.83 21.90 -18.69
CA SER A 283 -4.16 23.24 -19.18
C SER A 283 -5.14 23.25 -20.36
N ASP A 284 -5.15 22.20 -21.18
CA ASP A 284 -6.08 22.00 -22.30
C ASP A 284 -7.41 21.36 -21.88
N GLY A 285 -7.59 21.06 -20.58
CA GLY A 285 -8.79 20.41 -20.05
C GLY A 285 -8.88 18.91 -20.34
N SER A 286 -7.77 18.27 -20.73
CA SER A 286 -7.69 16.80 -20.79
C SER A 286 -7.41 16.22 -19.39
N ILE A 287 -7.84 14.98 -19.15
CA ILE A 287 -7.65 14.28 -17.86
C ILE A 287 -6.58 13.23 -18.05
N LEU A 288 -5.47 13.40 -17.34
CA LEU A 288 -4.29 12.53 -17.43
C LEU A 288 -4.05 11.83 -16.09
N GLN A 289 -3.46 10.64 -16.13
CA GLN A 289 -3.02 9.89 -14.95
C GLN A 289 -1.54 9.52 -15.07
N THR A 290 -0.78 9.76 -14.02
CA THR A 290 0.67 9.49 -13.95
C THR A 290 1.01 8.66 -12.73
N ILE A 291 2.08 7.87 -12.81
CA ILE A 291 2.62 7.09 -11.70
C ILE A 291 4.02 7.62 -11.40
N PRO A 292 4.23 8.36 -10.30
CA PRO A 292 5.57 8.86 -9.97
C PRO A 292 6.53 7.71 -9.68
N LEU A 293 7.72 7.78 -10.26
CA LEU A 293 8.77 6.79 -10.06
C LEU A 293 9.61 7.15 -8.83
N ASN A 294 9.70 6.21 -7.89
CA ASN A 294 10.68 6.17 -6.80
C ASN A 294 10.90 7.48 -6.01
N LYS A 295 9.85 8.29 -5.82
CA LYS A 295 9.89 9.51 -4.99
C LYS A 295 8.78 9.48 -3.92
N PRO A 296 9.02 10.02 -2.72
CA PRO A 296 7.97 10.25 -1.75
C PRO A 296 6.85 11.12 -2.34
N LEU A 297 5.59 10.75 -2.09
CA LEU A 297 4.45 11.43 -2.72
C LEU A 297 4.42 12.93 -2.41
N PHE A 298 4.70 13.33 -1.17
CA PHE A 298 4.65 14.74 -0.79
C PHE A 298 5.62 15.60 -1.61
N GLN A 299 6.81 15.08 -1.98
CA GLN A 299 7.75 15.80 -2.84
C GLN A 299 7.21 15.94 -4.27
N VAL A 300 6.54 14.91 -4.77
CA VAL A 300 5.89 14.94 -6.10
C VAL A 300 4.77 15.97 -6.11
N LEU A 301 3.95 16.01 -5.07
CA LEU A 301 2.85 16.97 -4.94
C LEU A 301 3.38 18.41 -4.82
N LEU A 302 4.38 18.65 -3.97
CA LEU A 302 5.01 19.97 -3.83
C LEU A 302 5.66 20.45 -5.13
N LYS A 303 6.35 19.56 -5.85
CA LYS A 303 6.93 19.90 -7.16
C LYS A 303 5.81 20.24 -8.16
N GLY A 304 4.80 19.39 -8.29
CA GLY A 304 3.70 19.66 -9.22
C GLY A 304 2.86 20.89 -8.85
N GLN A 305 2.80 21.27 -7.57
CA GLN A 305 2.22 22.55 -7.16
C GLN A 305 3.07 23.73 -7.64
N LYS A 306 4.40 23.68 -7.49
CA LYS A 306 5.32 24.71 -8.00
C LYS A 306 5.26 24.84 -9.52
N ASP A 307 5.10 23.70 -10.20
CA ASP A 307 4.99 23.63 -11.67
C ASP A 307 3.58 24.01 -12.19
N GLY A 308 2.62 24.32 -11.31
CA GLY A 308 1.26 24.71 -11.69
C GLY A 308 0.33 23.55 -12.10
N ILE A 309 0.73 22.31 -11.86
CA ILE A 309 0.03 21.09 -12.28
C ILE A 309 -0.93 20.56 -11.20
N TYR A 310 -0.54 20.62 -9.93
CA TYR A 310 -1.31 20.07 -8.80
C TYR A 310 -1.75 21.19 -7.86
N LEU A 311 -2.83 21.89 -8.22
CA LEU A 311 -3.27 23.11 -7.55
C LEU A 311 -4.55 22.93 -6.74
N TYR A 312 -5.51 22.17 -7.27
CA TYR A 312 -6.86 22.09 -6.70
C TYR A 312 -7.19 20.65 -6.32
N PRO A 313 -6.86 20.20 -5.10
CA PRO A 313 -7.12 18.83 -4.68
C PRO A 313 -8.62 18.58 -4.66
N ASP A 314 -9.06 17.59 -5.43
CA ASP A 314 -10.48 17.28 -5.64
C ASP A 314 -11.30 18.48 -6.10
N GLY A 315 -10.69 19.36 -6.90
CA GLY A 315 -11.28 20.61 -7.40
C GLY A 315 -11.42 21.72 -6.35
N LYS A 316 -11.03 21.49 -5.09
CA LYS A 316 -11.15 22.47 -4.00
C LYS A 316 -10.09 23.57 -4.11
N SER A 317 -10.42 24.76 -3.63
CA SER A 317 -9.54 25.93 -3.73
C SER A 317 -8.37 25.91 -2.75
N HIS A 318 -8.51 25.20 -1.63
CA HIS A 318 -7.47 25.08 -0.61
C HIS A 318 -6.60 23.84 -0.87
N ASN A 319 -5.32 24.05 -1.15
CA ASN A 319 -4.31 23.00 -1.26
C ASN A 319 -3.50 22.94 0.05
N PRO A 320 -3.46 21.81 0.77
CA PRO A 320 -2.67 21.70 1.99
C PRO A 320 -1.18 21.94 1.74
N ASP A 321 -0.51 22.65 2.65
CA ASP A 321 0.94 22.78 2.62
C ASP A 321 1.59 21.50 3.17
N LEU A 322 2.39 20.84 2.35
CA LEU A 322 3.13 19.63 2.70
C LEU A 322 4.60 19.93 3.03
N THR A 323 5.00 21.19 3.08
CA THR A 323 6.40 21.59 3.33
C THR A 323 6.90 21.12 4.69
N GLU A 324 6.01 20.94 5.68
CA GLU A 324 6.34 20.34 6.97
C GLU A 324 6.87 18.89 6.84
N LEU A 325 6.48 18.14 5.80
CA LEU A 325 7.02 16.79 5.55
C LEU A 325 8.42 16.81 4.92
N CYS A 326 8.83 17.94 4.35
CA CYS A 326 10.20 18.14 3.90
C CYS A 326 11.15 18.44 5.07
N GLN A 327 10.59 18.88 6.20
CA GLN A 327 11.32 19.05 7.43
C GLN A 327 11.52 17.66 8.05
N THR A 328 12.60 16.98 7.67
CA THR A 328 13.25 16.11 8.65
C THR A 328 13.46 16.97 9.89
N GLU A 329 12.82 16.63 11.01
CA GLU A 329 13.13 17.19 12.33
C GLU A 329 14.62 17.52 12.38
N PRO A 330 15.02 18.80 12.53
CA PRO A 330 16.40 19.20 12.51
C PRO A 330 17.06 18.69 13.79
N HIS A 331 17.33 17.40 13.82
CA HIS A 331 18.44 16.88 14.60
C HIS A 331 19.64 17.69 14.12
N GLN A 332 20.18 18.53 15.00
CA GLN A 332 21.25 19.45 14.64
C GLN A 332 22.33 18.64 13.93
N ARG A 333 22.51 18.88 12.62
CA ARG A 333 23.41 18.08 11.80
C ARG A 333 24.82 18.40 12.25
N ILE A 334 25.54 17.39 12.70
CA ILE A 334 26.93 17.54 13.10
C ILE A 334 27.78 17.13 11.90
N GLU A 335 28.30 18.12 11.17
CA GLU A 335 29.34 17.91 10.18
C GLU A 335 30.65 17.59 10.91
N VAL A 336 31.31 16.50 10.48
CA VAL A 336 32.55 16.00 11.07
C VAL A 336 33.67 16.28 10.08
N SER A 337 34.79 16.86 10.55
CA SER A 337 35.93 17.11 9.66
C SER A 337 36.54 15.80 9.16
N GLU A 338 37.10 15.83 7.95
CA GLU A 338 37.78 14.69 7.34
C GLU A 338 38.95 14.20 8.22
N GLU A 339 39.66 15.12 8.87
CA GLU A 339 40.72 14.85 9.83
C GLU A 339 40.23 14.02 11.04
N GLN A 340 39.05 14.35 11.59
CA GLN A 340 38.48 13.58 12.69
C GLN A 340 38.10 12.17 12.23
N LEU A 341 37.53 12.03 11.04
CA LEU A 341 37.15 10.72 10.49
C LEU A 341 38.38 9.83 10.29
N GLN A 342 39.47 10.37 9.74
CA GLN A 342 40.74 9.65 9.54
C GLN A 342 41.35 9.18 10.88
N LEU A 343 41.27 9.99 11.95
CA LEU A 343 41.73 9.60 13.27
C LEU A 343 40.93 8.42 13.85
N TYR A 344 39.60 8.42 13.70
CA TYR A 344 38.76 7.31 14.16
C TYR A 344 39.02 6.03 13.36
N GLN A 345 39.19 6.15 12.04
CA GLN A 345 39.53 5.02 11.16
C GLN A 345 40.89 4.40 11.52
N ALA A 346 41.90 5.22 11.81
CA ALA A 346 43.22 4.75 12.26
C ALA A 346 43.17 3.95 13.58
N MET A 347 42.13 4.15 14.39
CA MET A 347 41.91 3.44 15.66
C MET A 347 40.84 2.33 15.55
N ASN A 348 40.49 1.88 14.34
CA ASN A 348 39.43 0.89 14.08
C ASN A 348 38.08 1.27 14.72
N SER A 349 37.73 2.55 14.72
CA SER A 349 36.48 3.07 15.26
C SER A 349 35.81 4.01 14.25
N THR A 350 34.53 4.31 14.40
CA THR A 350 33.85 5.32 13.56
C THR A 350 33.36 6.48 14.40
N PHE A 351 33.29 7.68 13.83
CA PHE A 351 32.79 8.84 14.58
C PHE A 351 31.32 8.64 14.99
N GLU A 352 30.48 7.96 14.20
CA GLU A 352 29.06 7.81 14.52
C GLU A 352 28.84 6.95 15.77
N LEU A 353 29.68 5.95 16.02
CA LEU A 353 29.48 5.03 17.13
C LEU A 353 29.68 5.70 18.49
N CYS A 354 28.73 5.46 19.39
CA CYS A 354 28.77 5.85 20.79
C CYS A 354 30.00 5.25 21.46
N LYS A 355 30.76 6.06 22.20
CA LYS A 355 32.02 5.63 22.84
C LYS A 355 31.83 4.95 24.19
N ILE A 356 30.59 4.77 24.62
CA ILE A 356 30.24 4.02 25.83
C ILE A 356 29.94 2.56 25.45
N CYS A 357 28.95 2.33 24.58
CA CYS A 357 28.59 0.97 24.18
C CYS A 357 29.34 0.45 22.95
N THR A 358 29.89 1.32 22.10
CA THR A 358 30.50 0.96 20.80
C THR A 358 29.60 0.20 19.81
N GLU A 359 28.32 0.03 20.13
CA GLU A 359 27.34 -0.73 19.35
C GLU A 359 26.34 0.13 18.58
N ARG A 360 26.02 1.34 19.09
CA ARG A 360 24.94 2.19 18.58
C ARG A 360 25.48 3.55 18.14
N ASN A 361 24.82 4.15 17.15
CA ASN A 361 25.14 5.51 16.73
C ASN A 361 24.78 6.53 17.81
N LYS A 362 25.55 7.62 17.88
CA LYS A 362 25.24 8.79 18.70
C LYS A 362 24.04 9.50 18.10
N ASP A 363 23.01 9.68 18.91
CA ASP A 363 21.74 10.31 18.57
C ASP A 363 21.35 11.40 19.58
N VAL A 364 22.19 11.66 20.60
CA VAL A 364 21.95 12.68 21.63
C VAL A 364 23.20 13.54 21.87
N ARG A 365 23.01 14.86 22.02
CA ARG A 365 24.00 15.82 22.52
C ARG A 365 23.58 16.37 23.88
N ILE A 366 24.49 16.34 24.85
CA ILE A 366 24.25 16.82 26.23
C ILE A 366 24.49 18.32 26.34
N GLU A 367 23.58 19.06 26.97
CA GLU A 367 23.75 20.48 27.30
C GLU A 367 24.20 20.70 28.76
N PRO A 368 25.12 21.66 29.02
CA PRO A 368 25.77 22.57 28.07
C PRO A 368 27.07 22.04 27.45
N CYS A 369 27.54 20.85 27.85
CA CYS A 369 28.89 20.39 27.54
C CYS A 369 29.13 19.93 26.10
N GLY A 370 28.08 19.70 25.31
CA GLY A 370 28.16 19.31 23.90
C GLY A 370 28.56 17.86 23.63
N HIS A 371 28.70 17.01 24.66
CA HIS A 371 29.13 15.61 24.45
C HIS A 371 28.05 14.76 23.76
N LEU A 372 28.51 13.85 22.90
CA LEU A 372 27.67 13.02 22.04
C LEU A 372 27.70 11.55 22.47
N LEU A 373 26.52 10.95 22.62
CA LEU A 373 26.32 9.54 22.96
C LEU A 373 24.99 9.03 22.41
N CYS A 374 24.74 7.73 22.55
CA CYS A 374 23.43 7.18 22.26
C CYS A 374 22.45 7.40 23.43
N SER A 375 21.18 7.63 23.10
CA SER A 375 20.05 7.82 24.00
C SER A 375 19.92 6.70 25.01
N HIS A 376 20.21 5.46 24.59
CA HIS A 376 20.21 4.29 25.44
C HIS A 376 21.26 4.37 26.56
N CYS A 377 22.50 4.77 26.24
CA CYS A 377 23.55 4.93 27.25
C CYS A 377 23.29 6.12 28.18
N LEU A 378 22.73 7.22 27.65
CA LEU A 378 22.34 8.35 28.48
C LEU A 378 21.25 7.96 29.48
N ALA A 379 20.20 7.28 29.02
CA ALA A 379 19.12 6.80 29.88
C ALA A 379 19.65 5.85 30.95
N ALA A 380 20.47 4.86 30.59
CA ALA A 380 21.06 3.93 31.54
C ALA A 380 21.90 4.64 32.62
N TRP A 381 22.65 5.66 32.23
CA TRP A 381 23.45 6.46 33.16
C TRP A 381 22.58 7.27 34.13
N GLN A 382 21.54 7.95 33.64
CA GLN A 382 20.63 8.73 34.48
C GLN A 382 19.80 7.88 35.44
N HIS A 383 19.53 6.61 35.11
CA HIS A 383 18.86 5.67 36.02
C HIS A 383 19.72 5.26 37.23
N SER A 384 21.04 5.46 37.17
CA SER A 384 21.96 5.27 38.31
C SER A 384 22.11 6.53 39.20
N ASP A 385 21.05 7.36 39.27
CA ASP A 385 20.98 8.62 40.04
C ASP A 385 22.03 9.70 39.69
N SER A 386 22.67 9.58 38.53
CA SER A 386 23.68 10.54 38.08
C SER A 386 23.10 11.57 37.09
N GLN A 387 22.81 12.78 37.56
CA GLN A 387 22.41 13.93 36.71
C GLN A 387 23.61 14.66 36.09
N THR A 388 24.66 13.89 35.75
CA THR A 388 25.94 14.41 35.25
C THR A 388 26.32 13.76 33.92
N CYS A 389 27.07 14.47 33.08
CA CYS A 389 27.58 13.95 31.81
C CYS A 389 28.53 12.76 32.04
N PRO A 390 28.35 11.61 31.36
CA PRO A 390 29.24 10.44 31.50
C PRO A 390 30.72 10.73 31.16
N PHE A 391 30.99 11.72 30.32
CA PHE A 391 32.34 12.05 29.87
C PHE A 391 33.03 13.10 30.75
N CYS A 392 32.35 14.22 31.02
CA CYS A 392 32.97 15.37 31.70
C CYS A 392 32.41 15.64 33.12
N ARG A 393 31.44 14.85 33.57
CA ARG A 393 30.79 14.94 34.89
C ARG A 393 30.12 16.28 35.21
N SER A 394 29.99 17.18 34.22
CA SER A 394 29.22 18.42 34.36
C SER A 394 27.73 18.11 34.53
N GLN A 395 27.01 18.96 35.26
CA GLN A 395 25.57 18.82 35.46
C GLN A 395 24.82 18.91 34.11
N ILE A 396 23.95 17.94 33.84
CA ILE A 396 23.11 17.92 32.65
C ILE A 396 21.94 18.87 32.88
N LYS A 397 21.84 19.92 32.06
CA LYS A 397 20.71 20.85 32.09
C LYS A 397 19.61 20.47 31.10
N GLY A 398 20.00 19.76 30.06
CA GLY A 398 19.13 19.30 28.98
C GLY A 398 19.91 18.41 28.02
N HIS A 399 19.21 17.86 27.04
CA HIS A 399 19.84 17.14 25.94
C HIS A 399 19.01 17.34 24.67
N GLU A 400 19.68 17.36 23.52
CA GLU A 400 19.04 17.49 22.21
C GLU A 400 19.26 16.22 21.39
N ALA A 401 18.30 15.88 20.54
CA ALA A 401 18.46 14.79 19.59
C ALA A 401 19.30 15.26 18.39
N VAL A 402 20.29 14.48 17.98
CA VAL A 402 21.23 14.81 16.90
C VAL A 402 21.38 13.66 15.92
N SER A 403 21.90 13.94 14.73
CA SER A 403 22.17 12.93 13.70
C SER A 403 23.49 13.29 13.02
N ILE A 404 24.38 12.29 12.93
CA ILE A 404 25.69 12.43 12.32
C ILE A 404 25.61 11.94 10.87
N TRP A 405 26.18 12.71 9.94
CA TRP A 405 26.22 12.35 8.52
C TRP A 405 27.65 12.41 8.00
N GLN A 406 28.06 11.40 7.23
CA GLN A 406 29.29 11.44 6.43
C GLN A 406 28.93 11.91 5.02
N ALA A 407 29.53 13.01 4.57
CA ALA A 407 29.38 13.46 3.19
C ALA A 407 30.26 12.60 2.25
N GLN A 408 29.92 11.33 2.04
CA GLN A 408 30.64 10.50 1.07
C GLN A 408 29.74 9.45 0.42
N GLU A 409 28.94 9.87 -0.55
CA GLU A 409 28.63 9.06 -1.74
C GLU A 409 28.67 9.98 -2.97
N ARG A 410 29.88 10.40 -3.34
CA ARG A 410 30.16 10.76 -4.73
C ARG A 410 30.50 9.45 -5.42
N SER A 411 29.60 9.01 -6.28
CA SER A 411 29.76 7.88 -7.20
C SER A 411 31.16 7.88 -7.83
N VAL A 412 31.98 6.89 -7.47
CA VAL A 412 33.17 6.54 -8.24
C VAL A 412 32.68 5.67 -9.40
N GLU A 413 32.24 6.34 -10.46
CA GLU A 413 32.30 5.74 -11.79
C GLU A 413 33.78 5.74 -12.19
N VAL A 414 34.39 4.56 -12.16
CA VAL A 414 35.72 4.33 -12.71
C VAL A 414 35.63 4.45 -14.23
N GLY A 415 35.94 5.63 -14.75
CA GLY A 415 36.38 5.81 -16.12
C GLY A 415 37.90 5.69 -16.19
N THR A 416 38.40 4.73 -16.97
CA THR A 416 39.76 4.79 -17.50
C THR A 416 39.67 5.20 -18.98
N THR A 417 40.16 6.42 -19.25
CA THR A 417 41.04 6.86 -20.36
C THR A 417 40.71 6.40 -21.79
N ALA A 418 40.75 7.22 -22.85
CA ALA A 418 41.15 8.60 -23.06
C ALA A 418 40.80 8.99 -24.53
N GLU A 419 40.85 10.30 -24.81
CA GLU A 419 41.11 10.94 -26.13
C GLU A 419 39.99 10.87 -27.19
N ASP A 420 39.59 11.92 -27.91
CA ASP A 420 40.11 13.28 -28.11
C ASP A 420 39.04 14.16 -28.82
N SER A 421 39.28 15.48 -28.84
CA SER A 421 38.82 16.47 -29.84
C SER A 421 37.43 17.17 -29.74
N ARG A 422 37.54 18.45 -29.37
CA ARG A 422 37.06 19.68 -30.06
C ARG A 422 35.56 20.06 -30.06
N ASP A 423 35.35 21.19 -29.36
CA ASP A 423 34.76 22.46 -29.86
C ASP A 423 33.29 22.81 -29.52
N SER A 424 33.17 24.09 -29.16
CA SER A 424 32.04 25.02 -29.22
C SER A 424 30.86 24.90 -28.23
N SER A 425 30.66 26.04 -27.57
CA SER A 425 29.52 26.49 -26.77
C SER A 425 28.16 26.16 -27.36
N HIS A 426 27.17 25.83 -26.52
CA HIS A 426 25.88 26.53 -26.44
C HIS A 426 25.10 26.06 -25.19
N ARG A 427 24.59 27.02 -24.42
CA ARG A 427 23.59 26.80 -23.37
C ARG A 427 22.29 26.35 -24.04
N GLU A 428 21.80 25.15 -23.71
CA GLU A 428 20.39 24.79 -23.91
C GLU A 428 19.81 24.16 -22.65
N ALA A 429 18.65 24.70 -22.26
CA ALA A 429 17.82 24.21 -21.19
C ALA A 429 17.22 22.86 -21.61
N ALA A 430 17.64 21.77 -20.98
CA ALA A 430 17.01 20.48 -21.18
C ALA A 430 15.61 20.48 -20.57
N GLN A 431 14.63 20.47 -21.46
CA GLN A 431 13.21 20.19 -21.27
C GLN A 431 13.04 18.74 -20.78
N TRP A 432 12.26 18.53 -19.71
CA TRP A 432 12.06 17.20 -19.13
C TRP A 432 10.80 16.59 -19.74
N GLU A 433 10.97 15.60 -20.61
CA GLU A 433 9.85 14.85 -21.18
C GLU A 433 9.22 13.93 -20.12
N LEU A 434 7.93 14.15 -19.87
CA LEU A 434 7.05 13.25 -19.14
C LEU A 434 6.48 12.25 -20.15
N GLU A 435 6.97 11.02 -20.15
CA GLU A 435 6.46 9.93 -20.98
C GLU A 435 4.98 9.63 -20.65
N PRO A 436 4.03 9.84 -21.59
CA PRO A 436 2.65 9.41 -21.43
C PRO A 436 2.53 7.91 -21.70
N VAL A 437 1.95 7.16 -20.77
CA VAL A 437 1.60 5.75 -21.02
C VAL A 437 0.35 5.71 -21.90
N THR A 438 0.52 5.44 -23.19
CA THR A 438 -0.56 5.03 -24.09
C THR A 438 -0.75 3.51 -24.04
N PRO A 439 -2.00 3.00 -23.95
CA PRO A 439 -2.25 1.57 -23.99
C PRO A 439 -2.09 1.04 -25.41
N SER A 440 -1.02 0.28 -25.66
CA SER A 440 -0.88 -0.49 -26.90
C SER A 440 -1.80 -1.71 -26.87
N ALA A 441 -2.81 -1.73 -27.74
CA ALA A 441 -3.66 -2.91 -27.96
C ALA A 441 -2.93 -3.96 -28.85
N PRO A 442 -3.16 -5.27 -28.66
CA PRO A 442 -2.59 -6.30 -29.52
C PRO A 442 -3.19 -6.21 -30.93
N ARG A 443 -2.34 -6.29 -31.96
CA ARG A 443 -2.77 -6.32 -33.38
C ARG A 443 -3.45 -7.66 -33.68
N LEU A 444 -4.67 -7.61 -34.22
CA LEU A 444 -5.36 -8.75 -34.86
C LEU A 444 -5.07 -8.73 -36.38
N PRO A 445 -5.03 -9.90 -37.06
CA PRO A 445 -4.72 -10.01 -38.48
C PRO A 445 -5.88 -9.52 -39.38
N PRO A 446 -5.62 -9.20 -40.66
CA PRO A 446 -6.59 -8.52 -41.53
C PRO A 446 -7.58 -9.49 -42.17
N GLU A 447 -8.86 -9.08 -42.28
CA GLU A 447 -9.83 -9.69 -43.20
C GLU A 447 -10.09 -8.76 -44.40
N ASP A 448 -10.20 -9.39 -45.58
CA ASP A 448 -10.31 -8.81 -46.91
C ASP A 448 -11.74 -8.25 -47.20
N PRO A 449 -11.92 -7.28 -48.12
CA PRO A 449 -13.16 -6.51 -48.26
C PRO A 449 -14.06 -6.97 -49.41
N SER A 450 -15.37 -6.64 -49.31
CA SER A 450 -16.29 -6.13 -50.37
C SER A 450 -17.71 -6.74 -50.31
N PRO A 451 -18.77 -6.13 -50.93
CA PRO A 451 -18.91 -4.78 -51.49
C PRO A 451 -20.16 -3.99 -50.99
N ARG A 452 -20.09 -2.68 -51.24
CA ARG A 452 -21.12 -1.63 -51.03
C ARG A 452 -22.32 -1.74 -51.97
N ARG A 453 -23.46 -1.15 -51.57
CA ARG A 453 -24.40 -0.38 -52.43
C ARG A 453 -25.15 0.72 -51.62
N PRO A 454 -25.68 1.77 -52.29
CA PRO A 454 -25.42 3.16 -51.85
C PRO A 454 -26.65 4.02 -51.51
N GLN A 455 -26.34 5.18 -50.90
CA GLN A 455 -27.03 6.49 -50.91
C GLN A 455 -28.41 6.63 -50.21
N ASP A 456 -28.49 7.58 -49.26
CA ASP A 456 -29.30 8.77 -49.53
C ASP A 456 -28.80 10.01 -48.76
N LYS A 457 -28.96 11.18 -49.40
CA LYS A 457 -28.59 12.53 -48.95
C LYS A 457 -29.74 13.12 -48.13
N GLY A 458 -29.45 13.95 -47.13
CA GLY A 458 -30.53 14.79 -46.57
C GLY A 458 -30.24 15.63 -45.34
N ARG A 459 -29.83 16.88 -45.60
CA ARG A 459 -30.15 18.13 -44.86
C ARG A 459 -29.56 18.35 -43.45
N LEU A 460 -28.56 19.23 -43.49
CA LEU A 460 -28.29 20.27 -42.48
C LEU A 460 -29.59 20.97 -42.05
N THR A 461 -29.81 21.07 -40.74
CA THR A 461 -30.75 22.02 -40.14
C THR A 461 -30.03 22.77 -39.03
N VAL A 462 -29.89 24.09 -39.21
CA VAL A 462 -29.46 25.06 -38.21
C VAL A 462 -30.69 25.40 -37.35
N ALA A 463 -30.56 25.32 -36.03
CA ALA A 463 -31.50 25.96 -35.10
C ALA A 463 -30.82 26.38 -33.79
N THR A 464 -30.60 27.70 -33.70
CA THR A 464 -30.89 28.61 -32.58
C THR A 464 -30.57 28.24 -31.12
N LEU A 465 -29.64 29.04 -30.59
CA LEU A 465 -29.39 29.33 -29.18
C LEU A 465 -30.67 29.52 -28.37
N THR A 466 -30.84 28.73 -27.31
CA THR A 466 -31.75 29.02 -26.20
C THR A 466 -31.05 28.73 -24.88
N LEU A 467 -30.91 29.76 -24.05
CA LEU A 467 -30.52 29.70 -22.64
C LEU A 467 -31.76 29.36 -21.79
N PRO A 468 -31.65 28.45 -20.81
CA PRO A 468 -32.46 28.62 -19.61
C PRO A 468 -31.67 28.44 -18.30
N ARG A 469 -31.65 29.54 -17.55
CA ARG A 469 -31.91 29.71 -16.10
C ARG A 469 -31.19 28.80 -15.09
N LEU A 470 -30.35 29.47 -14.29
CA LEU A 470 -29.75 29.02 -13.04
C LEU A 470 -30.77 28.37 -12.09
N ARG A 471 -30.48 27.14 -11.64
CA ARG A 471 -31.15 26.47 -10.52
C ARG A 471 -30.44 26.80 -9.21
N ALA A 472 -31.22 27.07 -8.17
CA ALA A 472 -30.72 27.29 -6.81
C ALA A 472 -30.05 26.02 -6.22
N PRO A 473 -29.09 26.17 -5.29
CA PRO A 473 -28.34 25.04 -4.73
C PRO A 473 -29.24 24.09 -3.92
N LEU A 474 -29.08 22.78 -4.12
CA LEU A 474 -29.70 21.74 -3.30
C LEU A 474 -29.00 21.65 -1.93
N PRO A 475 -29.73 21.44 -0.82
CA PRO A 475 -29.15 21.31 0.52
C PRO A 475 -28.37 20.00 0.68
N LEU A 476 -27.24 20.09 1.39
CA LEU A 476 -26.31 19.01 1.71
C LEU A 476 -27.00 17.86 2.48
N PRO A 477 -26.77 16.58 2.12
CA PRO A 477 -27.17 15.46 2.97
C PRO A 477 -26.16 15.27 4.13
N LYS A 478 -26.71 15.21 5.35
CA LYS A 478 -25.99 14.92 6.60
C LYS A 478 -25.26 13.58 6.50
N MET A 479 -23.97 13.56 6.85
CA MET A 479 -23.16 12.36 7.00
C MET A 479 -23.67 11.54 8.19
N ALA A 480 -24.33 10.41 7.93
CA ALA A 480 -24.56 9.38 8.93
C ALA A 480 -23.35 8.42 8.92
N SER A 481 -22.61 8.40 10.02
CA SER A 481 -21.57 7.42 10.29
C SER A 481 -22.23 6.05 10.45
N VAL A 482 -22.00 5.12 9.51
CA VAL A 482 -22.52 3.75 9.64
C VAL A 482 -21.48 2.92 10.38
N LEU A 483 -21.74 2.76 11.68
CA LEU A 483 -21.10 1.84 12.60
C LEU A 483 -21.31 0.39 12.11
N TRP A 484 -20.25 -0.39 11.99
CA TRP A 484 -20.32 -1.83 11.72
C TRP A 484 -20.32 -2.57 13.06
N GLU A 485 -21.49 -2.91 13.59
CA GLU A 485 -21.58 -3.80 14.75
C GLU A 485 -21.55 -5.26 14.31
N VAL A 486 -20.62 -6.01 14.90
CA VAL A 486 -20.52 -7.46 14.81
C VAL A 486 -21.51 -8.03 15.83
N THR A 487 -22.64 -8.55 15.36
CA THR A 487 -23.56 -9.31 16.21
C THR A 487 -23.06 -10.74 16.37
N ALA A 488 -22.54 -11.04 17.57
CA ALA A 488 -22.35 -12.41 18.03
C ALA A 488 -23.73 -13.06 18.27
N ARG A 489 -23.94 -14.27 17.76
CA ARG A 489 -25.13 -15.08 18.06
C ARG A 489 -25.03 -15.67 19.47
N PRO A 490 -26.12 -15.75 20.25
CA PRO A 490 -26.13 -16.45 21.53
C PRO A 490 -26.20 -17.97 21.30
N GLN A 491 -25.42 -18.72 22.07
CA GLN A 491 -25.58 -20.17 22.20
C GLN A 491 -26.87 -20.47 22.96
N ALA A 492 -27.70 -21.35 22.39
CA ALA A 492 -28.77 -22.03 23.07
C ALA A 492 -28.28 -23.43 23.50
N ARG A 493 -28.50 -23.79 24.77
CA ARG A 493 -28.76 -25.14 25.30
C ARG A 493 -29.24 -24.99 26.75
N GLU A 494 -30.50 -25.31 27.02
CA GLU A 494 -30.94 -26.54 27.72
C GLU A 494 -30.30 -26.63 29.12
N GLY A 495 -30.99 -26.43 30.24
CA GLY A 495 -32.31 -26.94 30.61
C GLY A 495 -32.12 -28.16 31.52
N ALA A 496 -32.06 -27.96 32.84
CA ALA A 496 -32.22 -29.03 33.82
C ALA A 496 -32.55 -28.49 35.23
N THR A 497 -33.82 -28.69 35.61
CA THR A 497 -34.35 -29.14 36.90
C THR A 497 -34.22 -28.32 38.19
N GLU A 498 -35.41 -28.15 38.78
CA GLU A 498 -35.77 -27.63 40.09
C GLU A 498 -35.26 -28.47 41.29
N SER A 499 -35.35 -27.81 42.44
CA SER A 499 -35.69 -28.32 43.78
C SER A 499 -34.56 -28.62 44.78
N SER A 500 -34.77 -27.97 45.96
CA SER A 500 -34.10 -28.06 47.27
C SER A 500 -32.83 -27.24 47.48
#